data_AF-A0AA44QC13-F1
#
_entry.id   AF-A0AA44QC13-F1
#
_cell.length_a   1.000
_cell.length_b   1.000
_cell.length_c   1.000
_cell.angle_alpha   90.00
_cell.angle_beta   90.00
_cell.angle_gamma   90.00
#
_symmetry.space_group_name_H-M   'P 1'
#
loop_
_entity.id
_entity.type
_entity.pdbx_description
1 polymer ?
#
loop_
_entity_poly.entity_id
_entity_poly.type
_entity_poly.pdbx_seq_one_letter_code
_entity_poly.pdbx_strand_id
1 'polypeptide(L)'
;MELYTGRIGKKKRFVQFGKTLNKKEWNNVVMFKSKKGEAGFTLLEMLLCVLFLSVFFLLVPRLHSLFIEKPYSKQINSWEWDVFMEQVQLEFRESQMGKDIKLENKEDSLFLRMGNGENVTYELLGNNIVRKVNTLGMEITLQKVSSLSYEVTPHVLTIHAQDISGKKYQGVATRYTPIELRT
;
A
#
# COMPACT_ATOMS: atom_id res chain seq x y z
N MET A 1 11.38 80.14 -60.10
CA MET A 1 12.46 80.93 -60.72
C MET A 1 12.46 82.26 -60.01
N GLU A 2 13.30 82.40 -58.99
CA GLU A 2 13.84 83.68 -58.49
C GLU A 2 14.94 83.33 -57.48
N LEU A 3 16.14 83.78 -57.83
CA LEU A 3 17.37 83.70 -57.05
C LEU A 3 17.53 85.00 -56.24
N TYR A 4 18.70 85.21 -55.63
CA TYR A 4 19.19 86.42 -54.94
C TYR A 4 19.05 86.38 -53.42
N THR A 5 20.02 85.87 -52.65
CA THR A 5 21.46 86.21 -52.44
C THR A 5 21.65 86.97 -51.14
N GLY A 6 22.35 86.34 -50.20
CA GLY A 6 22.99 86.98 -49.05
C GLY A 6 24.24 86.17 -48.71
N ARG A 7 25.35 86.52 -49.37
CA ARG A 7 26.65 85.83 -49.35
C ARG A 7 27.34 86.01 -48.00
N ILE A 8 27.97 84.97 -47.45
CA ILE A 8 29.32 84.99 -46.85
C ILE A 8 29.73 83.54 -46.52
N GLY A 9 30.92 83.15 -46.98
CA GLY A 9 31.75 82.19 -46.25
C GLY A 9 31.62 80.72 -46.62
N LYS A 10 32.62 80.24 -47.36
CA LYS A 10 32.98 78.83 -47.54
C LYS A 10 32.95 78.06 -46.20
N LYS A 11 32.62 76.77 -46.31
CA LYS A 11 33.03 75.63 -45.46
C LYS A 11 31.91 75.06 -44.56
N LYS A 12 31.60 73.78 -44.85
CA LYS A 12 30.79 72.87 -44.03
C LYS A 12 31.15 73.01 -42.55
N ARG A 13 30.16 73.06 -41.65
CA ARG A 13 30.16 72.27 -40.41
C ARG A 13 28.89 72.42 -39.55
N PHE A 14 28.54 71.24 -39.02
CA PHE A 14 27.89 70.91 -37.75
C PHE A 14 26.45 71.34 -37.48
N VAL A 15 25.59 70.35 -37.71
CA VAL A 15 24.47 69.97 -36.86
C VAL A 15 24.79 70.19 -35.38
N GLN A 16 24.05 71.09 -34.73
CA GLN A 16 23.73 70.97 -33.30
C GLN A 16 22.23 70.77 -33.21
N PHE A 17 21.83 69.51 -32.99
CA PHE A 17 20.52 69.19 -32.46
C PHE A 17 20.49 69.63 -31.00
N GLY A 18 19.87 70.78 -30.77
CA GLY A 18 19.68 71.36 -29.45
C GLY A 18 18.53 72.36 -29.48
N LYS A 19 17.39 71.99 -30.08
CA LYS A 19 16.14 72.68 -29.80
C LYS A 19 15.57 72.07 -28.54
N THR A 20 15.66 72.82 -27.43
CA THR A 20 14.86 72.59 -26.23
C THR A 20 13.39 72.67 -26.63
N LEU A 21 12.73 71.51 -26.69
CA LEU A 21 11.30 71.46 -26.95
C LEU A 21 10.53 71.62 -25.64
N ASN A 22 9.53 72.48 -25.75
CA ASN A 22 8.74 73.14 -24.73
C ASN A 22 7.95 72.15 -23.84
N LYS A 23 7.98 72.39 -22.52
CA LYS A 23 7.45 71.57 -21.41
C LYS A 23 5.90 71.55 -21.32
N LYS A 24 5.17 71.67 -22.43
CA LYS A 24 3.70 71.86 -22.40
C LYS A 24 2.83 70.80 -23.10
N GLU A 25 3.41 69.78 -23.72
CA GLU A 25 2.62 68.76 -24.45
C GLU A 25 2.88 67.30 -23.99
N TRP A 26 2.90 67.05 -22.69
CA TRP A 26 2.91 65.68 -22.14
C TRP A 26 1.74 65.37 -21.22
N ASN A 27 0.63 66.11 -21.33
CA ASN A 27 -0.52 65.91 -20.45
C ASN A 27 -1.32 64.63 -20.69
N ASN A 28 -1.00 63.78 -21.68
CA ASN A 28 -1.80 62.58 -21.96
C ASN A 28 -0.99 61.32 -22.29
N VAL A 29 0.21 61.15 -21.72
CA VAL A 29 0.78 59.80 -21.59
C VAL A 29 0.79 59.45 -20.10
N VAL A 30 -0.37 59.01 -19.62
CA VAL A 30 -0.44 58.26 -18.37
C VAL A 30 0.31 56.96 -18.64
N MET A 31 1.61 56.98 -18.37
CA MET A 31 2.37 55.76 -18.21
C MET A 31 1.80 55.10 -16.95
N PHE A 32 0.82 54.21 -17.13
CA PHE A 32 0.45 53.26 -16.11
C PHE A 32 1.70 52.44 -15.82
N LYS A 33 2.51 52.92 -14.88
CA LYS A 33 3.54 52.13 -14.25
C LYS A 33 2.79 51.06 -13.48
N SER A 34 2.52 49.96 -14.17
CA SER A 34 2.09 48.71 -13.57
C SER A 34 3.15 48.34 -12.54
N LYS A 35 2.95 48.73 -11.28
CA LYS A 35 3.53 48.02 -10.15
C LYS A 35 2.86 46.65 -10.12
N LYS A 36 3.29 45.76 -11.01
CA LYS A 36 3.25 44.34 -10.72
C LYS A 36 4.28 44.20 -9.60
N GLY A 37 3.82 44.29 -8.36
CA GLY A 37 4.58 43.74 -7.26
C GLY A 37 4.79 42.29 -7.63
N GLU A 38 6.02 41.93 -7.93
CA GLU A 38 6.40 40.52 -7.94
C GLU A 38 6.10 40.06 -6.51
N ALA A 39 4.98 39.34 -6.36
CA ALA A 39 4.69 38.60 -5.14
C ALA A 39 5.69 37.44 -5.13
N GLY A 40 6.95 37.76 -4.88
CA GLY A 40 7.97 36.77 -4.62
C GLY A 40 7.49 35.97 -3.42
N PHE A 41 7.34 34.66 -3.61
CA PHE A 41 7.05 33.71 -2.54
C PHE A 41 7.87 34.10 -1.33
N THR A 42 7.19 34.54 -0.27
CA THR A 42 7.91 34.91 0.95
C THR A 42 8.45 33.62 1.57
N LEU A 43 9.67 33.64 2.08
CA LEU A 43 10.25 32.48 2.79
C LEU A 43 9.31 31.98 3.91
N LEU A 44 8.56 32.92 4.51
CA LEU A 44 7.52 32.66 5.49
C LEU A 44 6.40 31.75 4.94
N GLU A 45 5.93 31.99 3.72
CA GLU A 45 4.88 31.18 3.07
C GLU A 45 5.36 29.75 2.80
N MET A 46 6.60 29.60 2.35
CA MET A 46 7.21 28.28 2.19
C MET A 46 7.37 27.54 3.52
N LEU A 47 7.76 28.24 4.59
CA LEU A 47 7.85 27.68 5.94
C LEU A 47 6.49 27.22 6.46
N LEU A 48 5.43 28.00 6.22
CA LEU A 48 4.06 27.63 6.59
C LEU A 48 3.59 26.40 5.81
N CYS A 49 3.86 26.32 4.51
CA CYS A 49 3.54 25.14 3.71
C CYS A 49 4.24 23.89 4.24
N VAL A 50 5.54 23.98 4.57
CA VAL A 50 6.29 22.86 5.16
C VAL A 50 5.74 22.48 6.54
N LEU A 51 5.34 23.46 7.35
CA LEU A 51 4.74 23.22 8.66
C LEU A 51 3.42 22.45 8.53
N PHE A 52 2.50 22.90 7.67
CA PHE A 52 1.23 22.20 7.45
C PHE A 52 1.44 20.81 6.84
N LEU A 53 2.38 20.67 5.90
CA LEU A 53 2.73 19.38 5.31
C LEU A 53 3.29 18.41 6.36
N SER A 54 4.17 18.87 7.24
CA SER A 54 4.73 18.05 8.32
C SER A 54 3.67 17.58 9.31
N VAL A 55 2.74 18.49 9.69
CA VAL A 55 1.62 18.16 10.57
C VAL A 55 0.71 17.12 9.92
N PHE A 56 0.43 17.25 8.62
CA PHE A 56 -0.36 16.27 7.87
C PHE A 56 0.29 14.88 7.88
N PHE A 57 1.59 14.79 7.59
CA PHE A 57 2.32 13.51 7.62
C PHE A 57 2.41 12.89 9.02
N LEU A 58 2.39 13.69 10.09
CA LEU A 58 2.39 13.17 11.47
C LEU A 58 1.00 12.73 11.94
N LEU A 59 -0.05 13.45 11.54
CA LEU A 59 -1.42 13.18 11.99
C LEU A 59 -2.09 12.05 11.20
N VAL A 60 -1.89 11.98 9.88
CA VAL A 60 -2.59 10.99 9.03
C VAL A 60 -2.33 9.53 9.45
N PRO A 61 -1.08 9.09 9.72
CA PRO A 61 -0.83 7.72 10.18
C PRO A 61 -1.47 7.43 11.55
N ARG A 62 -1.51 8.42 12.45
CA ARG A 62 -2.14 8.28 13.78
C ARG A 62 -3.66 8.24 13.73
N LEU A 63 -4.27 8.98 12.81
CA LEU A 63 -5.71 8.94 12.62
C LEU A 63 -6.12 7.63 11.95
N HIS A 64 -5.34 7.12 10.99
CA HIS A 64 -5.60 5.86 10.33
C HIS A 64 -5.73 4.68 11.31
N SER A 65 -4.90 4.62 12.37
CA SER A 65 -5.04 3.58 13.40
C SER A 65 -6.35 3.71 14.20
N LEU A 66 -6.78 4.93 14.52
CA LEU A 66 -8.02 5.17 15.29
C LEU A 66 -9.29 4.86 14.49
N PHE A 67 -9.27 5.02 13.16
CA PHE A 67 -10.42 4.70 12.30
C PHE A 67 -10.49 3.21 11.90
N ILE A 68 -9.43 2.42 12.14
CA ILE A 68 -9.35 0.99 11.75
C ILE A 68 -9.49 0.04 12.93
N GLU A 69 -9.68 0.54 14.15
CA GLU A 69 -10.10 -0.28 15.29
C GLU A 69 -11.55 -0.75 15.09
N LYS A 70 -11.72 -1.78 14.25
CA LYS A 70 -12.91 -2.63 14.30
C LYS A 70 -12.97 -3.18 15.73
N PRO A 71 -14.14 -3.13 16.40
CA PRO A 71 -14.29 -3.73 17.71
C PRO A 71 -13.79 -5.15 17.64
N TYR A 72 -12.86 -5.53 18.53
CA TYR A 72 -12.14 -6.79 18.57
C TYR A 72 -13.00 -7.93 18.00
N SER A 73 -12.83 -8.19 16.70
CA SER A 73 -13.84 -8.96 15.98
C SER A 73 -13.80 -10.37 16.52
N LYS A 74 -14.92 -10.94 16.94
CA LYS A 74 -15.02 -12.37 17.30
C LYS A 74 -14.85 -13.30 16.08
N GLN A 75 -14.64 -12.70 14.91
CA GLN A 75 -14.45 -13.37 13.64
C GLN A 75 -12.98 -13.63 13.34
N ILE A 76 -12.72 -14.77 12.70
CA ILE A 76 -11.43 -15.11 12.11
C ILE A 76 -11.05 -14.02 11.09
N ASN A 77 -9.80 -13.59 11.15
CA ASN A 77 -9.25 -12.66 10.17
C ASN A 77 -9.09 -13.38 8.82
N SER A 78 -9.55 -12.75 7.72
CA SER A 78 -9.44 -13.34 6.39
C SER A 78 -7.99 -13.63 6.01
N TRP A 79 -7.06 -12.74 6.36
CA TRP A 79 -5.64 -12.96 6.09
C TRP A 79 -5.06 -14.16 6.86
N GLU A 80 -5.43 -14.32 8.14
CA GLU A 80 -4.98 -15.47 8.93
C GLU A 80 -5.53 -16.78 8.34
N TRP A 81 -6.79 -16.76 7.89
CA TRP A 81 -7.40 -17.89 7.20
C TRP A 81 -6.65 -18.27 5.92
N ASP A 82 -6.33 -17.28 5.09
CA ASP A 82 -5.64 -17.53 3.81
C ASP A 82 -4.24 -18.11 4.05
N VAL A 83 -3.46 -17.53 4.97
CA VAL A 83 -2.12 -18.03 5.32
C VAL A 83 -2.19 -19.45 5.91
N PHE A 84 -3.14 -19.70 6.80
CA PHE A 84 -3.39 -21.03 7.35
C PHE A 84 -3.67 -22.05 6.24
N MET A 85 -4.55 -21.72 5.29
CA MET A 85 -4.90 -22.61 4.19
C MET A 85 -3.74 -22.87 3.24
N GLU A 86 -2.93 -21.86 2.92
CA GLU A 86 -1.73 -22.03 2.09
C GLU A 86 -0.72 -22.96 2.76
N GLN A 87 -0.48 -22.76 4.06
CA GLN A 87 0.44 -23.61 4.83
C GLN A 87 -0.05 -25.06 4.84
N VAL A 88 -1.32 -25.31 5.18
CA VAL A 88 -1.88 -26.66 5.16
C VAL A 88 -1.84 -27.28 3.76
N GLN A 89 -2.08 -26.50 2.70
CA GLN A 89 -2.02 -26.97 1.32
C GLN A 89 -0.60 -27.42 0.92
N LEU A 90 0.45 -26.76 1.39
CA LEU A 90 1.83 -27.17 1.15
C LEU A 90 2.15 -28.48 1.88
N GLU A 91 1.78 -28.56 3.16
CA GLU A 91 2.07 -29.73 4.00
C GLU A 91 1.26 -30.97 3.59
N PHE A 92 0.00 -30.77 3.22
CA PHE A 92 -0.84 -31.85 2.71
C PHE A 92 -0.33 -32.38 1.36
N ARG A 93 0.32 -31.53 0.56
CA ARG A 93 0.97 -31.95 -0.69
C ARG A 93 2.25 -32.74 -0.44
N GLU A 94 3.03 -32.34 0.55
CA GLU A 94 4.32 -32.96 0.89
C GLU A 94 4.18 -34.27 1.68
N SER A 95 3.16 -34.39 2.53
CA SER A 95 2.94 -35.60 3.34
C SER A 95 2.84 -36.86 2.49
N GLN A 96 3.34 -38.01 2.95
CA GLN A 96 3.36 -39.22 2.11
C GLN A 96 1.95 -39.79 1.87
N MET A 97 1.69 -40.30 0.65
CA MET A 97 0.36 -40.75 0.21
C MET A 97 -0.20 -41.83 1.16
N GLY A 98 -1.32 -41.51 1.80
CA GLY A 98 -2.33 -42.48 2.20
C GLY A 98 -2.03 -43.43 3.36
N LYS A 99 -0.94 -43.26 4.14
CA LYS A 99 -0.66 -44.17 5.28
C LYS A 99 -0.61 -43.56 6.67
N ASP A 100 -0.42 -42.25 6.82
CA ASP A 100 -0.19 -41.65 8.14
C ASP A 100 -0.96 -40.35 8.38
N ILE A 101 -2.05 -40.10 7.64
CA ILE A 101 -3.02 -39.07 8.07
C ILE A 101 -3.96 -39.72 9.07
N LYS A 102 -3.73 -39.46 10.35
CA LYS A 102 -4.57 -39.97 11.43
C LYS A 102 -5.41 -38.81 11.97
N LEU A 103 -6.72 -38.99 11.94
CA LEU A 103 -7.66 -38.24 12.76
C LEU A 103 -7.61 -38.87 14.15
N GLU A 104 -7.02 -38.19 15.12
CA GLU A 104 -6.85 -38.75 16.45
C GLU A 104 -8.08 -38.49 17.32
N ASN A 105 -9.05 -39.43 17.31
CA ASN A 105 -10.15 -39.67 18.27
C ASN A 105 -11.05 -38.49 18.75
N LYS A 106 -10.73 -37.26 18.37
CA LYS A 106 -11.52 -36.05 18.53
C LYS A 106 -11.32 -35.31 17.22
N GLU A 107 -12.41 -34.90 16.60
CA GLU A 107 -12.45 -34.28 15.27
C GLU A 107 -11.64 -32.97 15.15
N ASP A 108 -10.96 -32.55 16.23
CA ASP A 108 -10.24 -31.29 16.39
C ASP A 108 -8.73 -31.37 16.07
N SER A 109 -8.16 -32.55 15.77
CA SER A 109 -6.74 -32.70 15.48
C SER A 109 -6.43 -33.36 14.13
N LEU A 110 -5.47 -32.77 13.41
CA LEU A 110 -4.96 -33.27 12.13
C LEU A 110 -3.48 -33.61 12.29
N PHE A 111 -3.13 -34.88 12.06
CA PHE A 111 -1.74 -35.33 11.97
C PHE A 111 -1.34 -35.56 10.51
N LEU A 112 -0.21 -34.97 10.12
CA LEU A 112 0.41 -35.12 8.82
C LEU A 112 1.83 -35.65 8.99
N ARG A 113 2.15 -36.78 8.36
CA ARG A 113 3.52 -37.29 8.30
C ARG A 113 4.20 -36.85 7.01
N MET A 114 5.28 -36.11 7.15
CA MET A 114 6.04 -35.50 6.06
C MET A 114 6.96 -36.49 5.37
N GLY A 115 7.33 -36.18 4.12
CA GLY A 115 8.27 -36.99 3.34
C GLY A 115 9.67 -37.10 3.96
N ASN A 116 10.09 -36.08 4.71
CA ASN A 116 11.36 -36.01 5.43
C ASN A 116 11.36 -36.80 6.77
N GLY A 117 10.22 -37.40 7.16
CA GLY A 117 10.05 -38.14 8.41
C GLY A 117 9.56 -37.31 9.60
N GLU A 118 9.34 -36.00 9.43
CA GLU A 118 8.75 -35.14 10.45
C GLU A 118 7.23 -35.36 10.57
N ASN A 119 6.68 -35.11 11.76
CA ASN A 119 5.25 -35.17 12.03
C ASN A 119 4.72 -33.77 12.31
N VAL A 120 3.81 -33.27 11.50
CA VAL A 120 3.12 -32.01 11.76
C VAL A 120 1.74 -32.28 12.34
N THR A 121 1.42 -31.60 13.43
CA THR A 121 0.14 -31.70 14.11
C THR A 121 -0.53 -30.34 14.15
N TYR A 122 -1.79 -30.28 13.77
CA TYR A 122 -2.68 -29.16 14.05
C TYR A 122 -3.67 -29.56 15.13
N GLU A 123 -3.77 -28.76 16.18
CA GLU A 123 -4.63 -29.02 17.33
C GLU A 123 -5.35 -27.74 17.74
N LEU A 124 -6.64 -27.84 18.05
CA LEU A 124 -7.38 -26.76 18.67
C LEU A 124 -7.06 -26.67 20.17
N LEU A 125 -6.35 -25.62 20.58
CA LEU A 125 -6.05 -25.33 21.99
C LEU A 125 -6.76 -24.04 22.42
N GLY A 126 -7.81 -24.20 23.22
CA GLY A 126 -8.69 -23.09 23.60
C GLY A 126 -9.45 -22.58 22.38
N ASN A 127 -9.13 -21.36 21.93
CA ASN A 127 -9.73 -20.74 20.74
C ASN A 127 -8.75 -20.55 19.58
N ASN A 128 -7.61 -21.25 19.63
CA ASN A 128 -6.51 -21.08 18.69
C ASN A 128 -6.12 -22.45 18.10
N ILE A 129 -5.86 -22.47 16.79
CA ILE A 129 -5.24 -23.61 16.13
C ILE A 129 -3.73 -23.47 16.31
N VAL A 130 -3.14 -24.47 16.98
CA VAL A 130 -1.71 -24.55 17.22
C VAL A 130 -1.12 -25.62 16.33
N ARG A 131 -0.09 -25.25 15.59
CA ARG A 131 0.74 -26.15 14.81
C ARG A 131 1.97 -26.55 15.62
N LYS A 132 2.32 -27.84 15.56
CA LYS A 132 3.49 -28.43 16.21
C LYS A 132 4.24 -29.30 15.21
N VAL A 133 5.58 -29.27 15.22
CA VAL A 133 6.43 -30.12 14.40
C VAL A 133 7.18 -31.09 15.30
N ASN A 134 7.01 -32.39 15.07
CA ASN A 134 7.51 -33.46 15.92
C ASN A 134 7.08 -33.31 17.38
N THR A 135 5.85 -32.85 17.62
CA THR A 135 5.31 -32.48 18.95
C THR A 135 6.08 -31.36 19.67
N LEU A 136 7.06 -30.75 18.99
CA LEU A 136 7.88 -29.64 19.46
C LEU A 136 7.49 -28.36 18.70
N GLY A 137 7.74 -27.22 19.33
CA GLY A 137 7.28 -25.93 18.83
C GLY A 137 5.78 -25.74 19.02
N MET A 138 5.39 -24.50 19.29
CA MET A 138 3.98 -24.10 19.36
C MET A 138 3.83 -22.84 18.52
N GLU A 139 3.25 -23.01 17.34
CA GLU A 139 2.96 -21.91 16.42
C GLU A 139 1.45 -21.70 16.35
N ILE A 140 0.97 -20.52 16.74
CA ILE A 140 -0.44 -20.17 16.58
C ILE A 140 -0.67 -19.79 15.12
N THR A 141 -1.43 -20.61 14.40
CA THR A 141 -1.66 -20.45 12.95
C THR A 141 -2.99 -19.78 12.65
N LEU A 142 -4.01 -20.02 13.48
CA LEU A 142 -5.32 -19.40 13.33
C LEU A 142 -5.90 -19.09 14.72
N GLN A 143 -6.46 -17.90 14.88
CA GLN A 143 -7.07 -17.48 16.14
C GLN A 143 -8.59 -17.38 16.01
N LYS A 144 -9.28 -17.32 17.15
CA LYS A 144 -10.73 -17.08 17.25
C LYS A 144 -11.57 -18.19 16.62
N VAL A 145 -11.08 -19.42 16.71
CA VAL A 145 -11.78 -20.64 16.28
C VAL A 145 -12.55 -21.21 17.47
N SER A 146 -13.82 -21.54 17.30
CA SER A 146 -14.65 -22.20 18.31
C SER A 146 -14.69 -23.71 18.14
N SER A 147 -14.69 -24.19 16.89
CA SER A 147 -14.71 -25.62 16.56
C SER A 147 -14.01 -25.86 15.24
N LEU A 148 -13.46 -27.07 15.10
CA LEU A 148 -12.66 -27.48 13.96
C LEU A 148 -13.00 -28.92 13.61
N SER A 149 -13.22 -29.21 12.34
CA SER A 149 -13.40 -30.58 11.87
C SER A 149 -12.71 -30.79 10.53
N TYR A 150 -12.26 -32.02 10.31
CA TYR A 150 -11.51 -32.39 9.11
C TYR A 150 -12.12 -33.61 8.44
N GLU A 151 -12.22 -33.55 7.11
CA GLU A 151 -12.59 -34.69 6.28
C GLU A 151 -11.42 -35.01 5.35
N VAL A 152 -10.86 -36.21 5.50
CA VAL A 152 -9.68 -36.63 4.75
C VAL A 152 -10.05 -37.72 3.75
N THR A 153 -9.77 -37.45 2.49
CA THR A 153 -9.83 -38.39 1.35
C THR A 153 -8.40 -38.55 0.81
N PRO A 154 -8.05 -39.63 0.07
CA PRO A 154 -6.68 -39.85 -0.41
C PRO A 154 -6.02 -38.69 -1.18
N HIS A 155 -6.81 -37.80 -1.77
CA HIS A 155 -6.31 -36.66 -2.56
C HIS A 155 -6.86 -35.31 -2.12
N VAL A 156 -7.77 -35.28 -1.15
CA VAL A 156 -8.51 -34.07 -0.75
C VAL A 156 -8.61 -34.02 0.76
N LEU A 157 -8.26 -32.88 1.34
CA LEU A 157 -8.46 -32.55 2.74
C LEU A 157 -9.44 -31.38 2.80
N THR A 158 -10.61 -31.61 3.37
CA THR A 158 -11.58 -30.55 3.66
C THR A 158 -11.47 -30.16 5.12
N ILE A 159 -11.40 -28.85 5.37
CA ILE A 159 -11.29 -28.26 6.70
C ILE A 159 -12.51 -27.40 6.93
N HIS A 160 -13.23 -27.67 8.02
CA HIS A 160 -14.34 -26.86 8.46
C HIS A 160 -13.97 -26.20 9.78
N ALA A 161 -13.99 -24.87 9.79
CA ALA A 161 -13.75 -24.08 10.99
C ALA A 161 -14.98 -23.23 11.30
N GLN A 162 -15.31 -23.08 12.57
CA GLN A 162 -16.28 -22.10 13.03
C GLN A 162 -15.56 -21.08 13.90
N ASP A 163 -15.88 -19.80 13.72
CA ASP A 163 -15.35 -18.75 14.59
C ASP A 163 -16.19 -18.56 15.86
N ILE A 164 -15.67 -17.80 16.84
CA ILE A 164 -16.38 -17.49 18.10
C ILE A 164 -17.68 -16.69 17.88
N SER A 165 -17.89 -16.12 16.69
CA SER A 165 -19.14 -15.44 16.32
C SER A 165 -20.18 -16.40 15.72
N GLY A 166 -19.81 -17.65 15.43
CA GLY A 166 -20.64 -18.67 14.82
C GLY A 166 -20.55 -18.75 13.29
N LYS A 167 -19.76 -17.89 12.64
CA LYS A 167 -19.56 -17.91 11.19
C LYS A 167 -18.68 -19.10 10.82
N LYS A 168 -19.09 -19.80 9.76
CA LYS A 168 -18.41 -21.00 9.25
C LYS A 168 -17.47 -20.64 8.11
N TYR A 169 -16.33 -21.31 8.10
CA TYR A 169 -15.28 -21.22 7.10
C TYR A 169 -15.02 -22.64 6.59
N GLN A 170 -14.80 -22.75 5.28
CA GLN A 170 -14.51 -24.02 4.63
C GLN A 170 -13.30 -23.84 3.72
N GLY A 171 -12.33 -24.72 3.89
CA GLY A 171 -11.10 -24.75 3.11
C GLY A 171 -10.89 -26.13 2.52
N VAL A 172 -10.32 -26.18 1.32
CA VAL A 172 -10.02 -27.44 0.64
C VAL A 172 -8.56 -27.42 0.22
N ALA A 173 -7.81 -28.41 0.67
CA ALA A 173 -6.46 -28.68 0.23
C ALA A 173 -6.46 -29.94 -0.65
N THR A 174 -5.72 -29.90 -1.76
CA THR A 174 -5.68 -30.99 -2.74
C THR A 174 -4.26 -31.46 -2.99
N ARG A 175 -4.12 -32.72 -3.40
CA ARG A 175 -2.85 -33.29 -3.84
C ARG A 175 -2.92 -33.64 -5.32
N TYR A 176 -1.83 -33.38 -6.04
CA TYR A 176 -1.69 -33.84 -7.41
C TYR A 176 -1.52 -35.36 -7.45
N THR A 177 -2.30 -36.02 -8.29
CA THR A 177 -2.00 -37.38 -8.72
C THR A 177 -0.82 -37.31 -9.68
N PRO A 178 0.25 -38.10 -9.51
CA PRO A 178 1.27 -38.21 -10.54
C PRO A 178 0.60 -38.71 -11.83
N ILE A 179 0.80 -37.98 -12.93
CA ILE A 179 0.38 -38.43 -14.25
C ILE A 179 1.31 -39.59 -14.61
N GLU A 180 0.80 -40.82 -14.51
CA GLU A 180 1.52 -41.98 -15.01
C GLU A 180 1.59 -41.91 -16.54
N LEU A 181 2.72 -41.44 -17.07
CA LEU A 181 3.03 -41.62 -18.48
C LEU A 181 3.37 -43.09 -18.68
N ARG A 182 2.42 -43.88 -19.18
CA ARG A 182 2.69 -45.21 -19.71
C ARG A 182 3.72 -45.07 -20.84
N THR A 183 4.94 -45.52 -20.57
CA THR A 183 6.01 -45.64 -21.58
C THR A 183 5.96 -47.02 -22.18
#